data_AF-A0A814I8M9-F1
#
_entry.id   AF-A0A814I8M9-F1
#
_cell.length_a   1.000
_cell.length_b   1.000
_cell.length_c   1.000
_cell.angle_alpha   90.00
_cell.angle_beta   90.00
_cell.angle_gamma   90.00
#
_symmetry.space_group_name_H-M   'P 1'
#
loop_
_entity.id
_entity.type
_entity.pdbx_description
1 polymer ?
#
loop_
_entity_poly.entity_id
_entity_poly.type
_entity_poly.pdbx_seq_one_letter_code
_entity_poly.pdbx_strand_id
1 'polypeptide(L)'
;MSRYFLQKKDNDNISDVERKRTDHWFLGAIGLALIPADIVESTWVDIIDLHTPDYADAVTFNDYLVQAYVDRDVTLFEIETWNANNAILNDLPRTNNHVEGYNSRLESIFPLHPHIFEFVELLCDEHVYQHYQAEESDIQTPKRKKIYNDIDNKLKQLLISHSGGVLTNVQLAIKCGRAVKTNPTKK
;
A
#
# COMPACT_ATOMS: atom_id res chain seq x y z
N MET A 1 -17.86 21.09 -0.02
CA MET A 1 -17.27 21.11 -1.37
C MET A 1 -16.70 19.71 -1.72
N SER A 2 -17.53 18.70 -1.95
CA SER A 2 -17.06 17.32 -2.22
C SER A 2 -18.03 16.50 -3.08
N ARG A 3 -18.78 17.15 -3.99
CA ARG A 3 -19.71 16.46 -4.90
C ARG A 3 -19.73 17.02 -6.33
N TYR A 4 -18.83 17.93 -6.67
CA TYR A 4 -18.86 18.63 -7.97
C TYR A 4 -17.89 18.12 -9.03
N PHE A 5 -17.05 17.11 -8.73
CA PHE A 5 -16.10 16.56 -9.71
C PHE A 5 -16.58 15.29 -10.45
N LEU A 6 -17.79 14.80 -10.17
CA LEU A 6 -18.35 13.59 -10.81
C LEU A 6 -19.64 13.85 -11.61
N GLN A 7 -19.87 15.09 -12.06
CA GLN A 7 -21.09 15.38 -12.81
C GLN A 7 -20.88 16.42 -13.91
N LYS A 8 -20.19 16.00 -14.99
CA LYS A 8 -20.53 16.26 -16.40
C LYS A 8 -19.33 15.99 -17.30
N LYS A 9 -19.26 14.79 -17.85
CA LYS A 9 -18.88 14.55 -19.24
C LYS A 9 -19.43 13.19 -19.64
N ASP A 10 -20.42 13.22 -20.52
CA ASP A 10 -20.82 12.20 -21.47
C ASP A 10 -21.02 10.78 -20.93
N ASN A 11 -22.28 10.50 -20.59
CA ASN A 11 -22.86 9.16 -20.47
C ASN A 11 -23.00 8.51 -21.87
N ASP A 12 -21.97 8.61 -22.71
CA ASP A 12 -21.85 7.82 -23.93
C ASP A 12 -21.22 6.49 -23.56
N ASN A 13 -21.90 5.40 -23.91
CA ASN A 13 -21.48 4.00 -23.93
C ASN A 13 -19.94 3.76 -23.87
N ILE A 14 -19.31 3.91 -22.70
CA ILE A 14 -17.96 3.37 -22.48
C ILE A 14 -18.10 1.86 -22.61
N SER A 15 -17.43 1.30 -23.60
CA SER A 15 -17.52 -0.12 -23.92
C SER A 15 -17.07 -0.94 -22.70
N ASP A 16 -17.65 -2.13 -22.52
CA ASP A 16 -17.22 -3.04 -21.44
C ASP A 16 -15.72 -3.39 -21.54
N VAL A 17 -15.15 -3.29 -22.74
CA VAL A 17 -13.73 -3.47 -23.01
C VAL A 17 -12.91 -2.33 -22.39
N GLU A 18 -13.30 -1.07 -22.62
CA GLU A 18 -12.62 0.08 -22.02
C GLU A 18 -12.73 0.09 -20.50
N ARG A 19 -13.89 -0.29 -19.95
CA ARG A 19 -14.04 -0.41 -18.49
C ARG A 19 -13.07 -1.44 -17.90
N LYS A 20 -12.97 -2.61 -18.52
CA LYS A 20 -12.02 -3.66 -18.09
C LYS A 20 -10.58 -3.20 -18.21
N ARG A 21 -10.24 -2.49 -19.29
CA ARG A 21 -8.92 -1.91 -19.52
C ARG A 21 -8.55 -0.93 -18.40
N THR A 22 -9.42 0.03 -18.11
CA THR A 22 -9.23 1.00 -17.00
C THR A 22 -9.12 0.32 -15.64
N ASP A 23 -9.96 -0.68 -15.37
CA ASP A 23 -9.89 -1.44 -14.13
C ASP A 23 -8.55 -2.16 -13.98
N HIS A 24 -8.05 -2.80 -15.04
CA HIS A 24 -6.77 -3.50 -15.02
C HIS A 24 -5.59 -2.55 -14.85
N TRP A 25 -5.60 -1.40 -15.51
CA TRP A 25 -4.61 -0.34 -15.33
C TRP A 25 -4.53 0.12 -13.88
N PHE A 26 -5.67 0.49 -13.30
CA PHE A 26 -5.73 0.98 -11.92
C PHE A 26 -5.38 -0.10 -10.89
N LEU A 27 -5.85 -1.33 -11.10
CA LEU A 27 -5.51 -2.47 -10.23
C LEU A 27 -4.03 -2.84 -10.34
N GLY A 28 -3.46 -2.74 -11.54
CA GLY A 28 -2.04 -2.91 -11.78
C GLY A 28 -1.21 -1.92 -10.98
N ALA A 29 -1.55 -0.63 -11.07
CA ALA A 29 -0.88 0.45 -10.32
C ALA A 29 -0.90 0.19 -8.79
N ILE A 30 -2.05 -0.17 -8.22
CA ILE A 30 -2.15 -0.55 -6.79
C ILE A 30 -1.30 -1.78 -6.49
N GLY A 31 -1.29 -2.74 -7.41
CA GLY A 31 -0.58 -4.00 -7.26
C GLY A 31 0.94 -3.87 -7.19
N LEU A 32 1.53 -2.81 -7.78
CA LEU A 32 2.98 -2.63 -7.84
C LEU A 32 3.64 -2.62 -6.45
N ALA A 33 2.97 -2.04 -5.45
CA ALA A 33 3.48 -2.02 -4.07
C ALA A 33 3.45 -3.40 -3.38
N LEU A 34 2.89 -4.44 -4.02
CA LEU A 34 2.68 -5.76 -3.43
C LEU A 34 3.50 -6.86 -4.13
N ILE A 35 4.09 -6.55 -5.28
CA ILE A 35 4.93 -7.48 -6.06
C ILE A 35 6.42 -7.27 -5.72
N PRO A 36 7.30 -8.22 -6.05
CA PRO A 36 8.73 -8.07 -5.84
C PRO A 36 9.29 -6.78 -6.47
N ALA A 37 10.13 -6.07 -5.73
CA ALA A 37 10.63 -4.74 -6.11
C ALA A 37 11.46 -4.74 -7.42
N ASP A 38 12.12 -5.86 -7.71
CA ASP A 38 12.93 -6.09 -8.91
C ASP A 38 12.09 -6.13 -10.20
N ILE A 39 10.82 -6.51 -10.12
CA ILE A 39 9.94 -6.58 -11.30
C ILE A 39 9.03 -5.37 -11.47
N VAL A 40 8.99 -4.43 -10.52
CA VAL A 40 8.06 -3.28 -10.52
C VAL A 40 8.13 -2.48 -11.82
N GLU A 41 9.34 -2.11 -12.25
CA GLU A 41 9.55 -1.29 -13.44
C GLU A 41 9.04 -1.96 -14.72
N SER A 42 9.56 -3.16 -15.02
CA SER A 42 9.11 -3.95 -16.18
C SER A 42 7.60 -4.19 -16.18
N THR A 43 7.03 -4.47 -15.00
CA THR A 43 5.59 -4.74 -14.86
C THR A 43 4.76 -3.49 -15.18
N TRP A 44 5.20 -2.31 -14.76
CA TRP A 44 4.47 -1.08 -15.03
C TRP A 44 4.53 -0.68 -16.50
N VAL A 45 5.69 -0.85 -17.16
CA VAL A 45 5.81 -0.64 -18.61
C VAL A 45 4.82 -1.52 -19.37
N ASP A 46 4.77 -2.82 -19.06
CA ASP A 46 3.82 -3.74 -19.68
C ASP A 46 2.35 -3.33 -19.41
N ILE A 47 2.04 -2.84 -18.21
CA ILE A 47 0.69 -2.35 -17.87
C ILE A 47 0.35 -1.09 -18.67
N ILE A 48 1.30 -0.18 -18.84
CA ILE A 48 1.09 1.03 -19.64
C ILE A 48 0.73 0.63 -21.08
N ASP A 49 1.50 -0.27 -21.68
CA ASP A 49 1.30 -0.70 -23.06
C ASP A 49 -0.01 -1.47 -23.27
N LEU A 50 -0.37 -2.34 -22.33
CA LEU A 50 -1.53 -3.23 -22.47
C LEU A 50 -2.84 -2.60 -21.99
N HIS A 51 -2.76 -1.71 -21.00
CA HIS A 51 -3.93 -1.31 -20.22
C HIS A 51 -4.13 0.19 -20.06
N THR A 52 -3.22 1.07 -20.50
CA THR A 52 -3.48 2.52 -20.45
C THR A 52 -4.75 2.86 -21.23
N PRO A 53 -5.71 3.55 -20.63
CA PRO A 53 -6.92 3.93 -21.35
C PRO A 53 -6.77 5.29 -22.03
N ASP A 54 -7.63 5.55 -23.01
CA ASP A 54 -7.52 6.70 -23.92
C ASP A 54 -8.12 7.99 -23.32
N TYR A 55 -7.71 8.36 -22.10
CA TYR A 55 -8.02 9.65 -21.48
C TYR A 55 -6.75 10.40 -21.12
N ALA A 56 -6.75 11.73 -21.28
CA ALA A 56 -5.59 12.58 -21.03
C ALA A 56 -5.03 12.43 -19.61
N ASP A 57 -5.91 12.24 -18.62
CA ASP A 57 -5.51 12.04 -17.22
C ASP A 57 -4.74 10.72 -17.00
N ALA A 58 -4.83 9.74 -17.90
CA ALA A 58 -4.10 8.46 -17.80
C ALA A 58 -2.60 8.71 -17.98
N VAL A 59 -2.26 9.52 -18.98
CA VAL A 59 -0.87 9.87 -19.28
C VAL A 59 -0.26 10.64 -18.12
N THR A 60 -0.97 11.66 -17.62
CA THR A 60 -0.55 12.43 -16.44
C THR A 60 -0.34 11.53 -15.21
N PHE A 61 -1.24 10.56 -14.99
CA PHE A 61 -1.08 9.60 -13.90
C PHE A 61 0.11 8.66 -14.10
N ASN A 62 0.32 8.17 -15.33
CA ASN A 62 1.45 7.30 -15.66
C ASN A 62 2.78 8.02 -15.39
N ASP A 63 2.92 9.26 -15.88
CA ASP A 63 4.11 10.09 -15.67
C ASP A 63 4.36 10.34 -14.18
N TYR A 64 3.30 10.66 -13.43
CA TYR A 64 3.39 10.82 -11.99
C TYR A 64 3.87 9.53 -11.31
N LEU A 65 3.29 8.37 -11.63
CA LEU A 65 3.65 7.11 -10.99
C LEU A 65 5.08 6.70 -11.32
N VAL A 66 5.53 6.97 -12.55
CA VAL A 66 6.92 6.75 -12.98
C VAL A 66 7.88 7.56 -12.11
N GLN A 67 7.67 8.87 -12.01
CA GLN A 67 8.53 9.76 -11.23
C GLN A 67 8.46 9.51 -9.72
N ALA A 68 7.29 9.11 -9.21
CA ALA A 68 7.06 8.97 -7.79
C ALA A 68 7.44 7.60 -7.23
N TYR A 69 7.40 6.54 -8.04
CA TYR A 69 7.57 5.17 -7.53
C TYR A 69 8.29 4.17 -8.43
N VAL A 70 8.21 4.29 -9.75
CA VAL A 70 8.65 3.18 -10.64
C VAL A 70 10.08 3.35 -11.13
N ASP A 71 10.47 4.56 -11.55
CA ASP A 71 11.79 4.81 -12.13
C ASP A 71 12.82 5.11 -11.04
N ARG A 72 13.70 4.12 -10.79
CA ARG A 72 14.72 4.18 -9.74
C ARG A 72 15.69 5.34 -9.88
N ASP A 73 15.91 5.84 -11.10
CA ASP A 73 16.84 6.93 -11.37
C ASP A 73 16.25 8.31 -11.05
N VAL A 74 14.91 8.40 -10.98
CA VAL A 74 14.18 9.66 -10.78
C VAL A 74 13.45 9.72 -9.44
N THR A 75 13.10 8.57 -8.86
CA THR A 75 12.38 8.49 -7.59
C THR A 75 13.16 9.08 -6.43
N LEU A 76 12.47 9.87 -5.59
CA LEU A 76 13.05 10.44 -4.37
C LEU A 76 13.39 9.38 -3.32
N PHE A 77 12.64 8.28 -3.30
CA PHE A 77 12.78 7.20 -2.33
C PHE A 77 12.98 5.86 -3.05
N GLU A 78 13.81 4.99 -2.48
CA GLU A 78 13.97 3.62 -2.94
C GLU A 78 12.61 2.90 -2.95
N ILE A 79 12.39 2.03 -3.95
CA ILE A 79 11.14 1.26 -4.13
C ILE A 79 10.79 0.49 -2.86
N GLU A 80 11.80 -0.06 -2.20
CA GLU A 80 11.76 -0.83 -0.96
C GLU A 80 11.09 -0.05 0.19
N THR A 81 11.14 1.29 0.17
CA THR A 81 10.52 2.15 1.19
C THR A 81 8.99 1.98 1.21
N TRP A 82 8.37 1.88 0.04
CA TRP A 82 6.91 1.82 -0.12
C TRP A 82 6.40 0.45 -0.55
N ASN A 83 7.31 -0.48 -0.87
CA ASN A 83 6.99 -1.84 -1.26
C ASN A 83 6.69 -2.70 -0.03
N ALA A 84 5.52 -3.35 -0.02
CA ALA A 84 5.04 -4.19 1.06
C ALA A 84 5.25 -5.69 0.82
N ASN A 85 5.95 -6.10 -0.26
CA ASN A 85 6.15 -7.51 -0.59
C ASN A 85 6.86 -8.27 0.54
N ASN A 86 7.97 -7.73 1.02
CA ASN A 86 8.72 -8.31 2.14
C ASN A 86 7.89 -8.36 3.42
N ALA A 87 7.08 -7.33 3.69
CA ALA A 87 6.20 -7.33 4.85
C ALA A 87 5.16 -8.46 4.77
N ILE A 88 4.57 -8.68 3.59
CA ILE A 88 3.63 -9.80 3.35
C ILE A 88 4.30 -11.14 3.57
N LEU A 89 5.49 -11.37 3.03
CA LEU A 89 6.19 -12.65 3.14
C LEU A 89 6.56 -12.99 4.59
N ASN A 90 6.92 -11.98 5.37
CA ASN A 90 7.36 -12.13 6.76
C ASN A 90 6.25 -11.93 7.80
N ASP A 91 4.98 -11.87 7.38
CA ASP A 91 3.83 -11.62 8.26
C ASP A 91 3.94 -10.32 9.10
N LEU A 92 4.65 -9.32 8.56
CA LEU A 92 4.81 -8.01 9.18
C LEU A 92 3.63 -7.08 8.87
N PRO A 93 3.34 -6.10 9.73
CA PRO A 93 2.39 -5.04 9.43
C PRO A 93 2.73 -4.30 8.13
N ARG A 94 1.72 -4.06 7.30
CA ARG A 94 1.86 -3.28 6.05
C ARG A 94 1.80 -1.77 6.23
N THR A 95 1.44 -1.32 7.44
CA THR A 95 1.29 0.11 7.74
C THR A 95 2.09 0.47 9.00
N ASN A 96 2.47 1.73 9.07
CA ASN A 96 3.19 2.37 10.16
C ASN A 96 2.27 2.83 11.31
N ASN A 97 1.00 2.40 11.37
CA ASN A 97 0.02 2.89 12.35
C ASN A 97 0.51 2.82 13.81
N HIS A 98 1.30 1.80 14.15
CA HIS A 98 1.87 1.67 15.49
C HIS A 98 2.90 2.79 15.77
N VAL A 99 3.74 3.12 14.79
CA VAL A 99 4.69 4.23 14.86
C VAL A 99 3.97 5.58 14.92
N GLU A 100 2.90 5.74 14.15
CA GLU A 100 2.05 6.95 14.20
C GLU A 100 1.41 7.13 15.59
N GLY A 101 0.90 6.03 16.16
CA GLY A 101 0.35 6.04 17.52
C GLY A 101 1.40 6.36 18.58
N TYR A 102 2.60 5.79 18.43
CA TYR A 102 3.74 6.10 19.30
C TYR A 102 4.12 7.58 19.22
N ASN A 103 4.31 8.13 18.02
CA ASN A 103 4.65 9.54 17.82
C ASN A 103 3.56 10.48 18.36
N SER A 104 2.29 10.18 18.12
CA SER A 104 1.17 10.98 18.65
C SER A 104 1.15 10.99 20.18
N ARG A 105 1.49 9.86 20.80
CA ARG A 105 1.65 9.79 22.26
C ARG A 105 2.83 10.61 22.73
N LEU A 106 3.99 10.50 22.07
CA LEU A 106 5.16 11.33 22.38
C LEU A 106 4.80 12.82 22.34
N GLU A 107 4.16 13.28 21.26
CA GLU A 107 3.71 14.67 21.14
C GLU A 107 2.77 15.10 22.27
N SER A 108 1.98 14.18 22.83
CA SER A 108 1.08 14.47 23.95
C SER A 108 1.76 14.56 25.31
N ILE A 109 2.92 13.92 25.50
CA ILE A 109 3.65 13.89 26.76
C ILE A 109 4.82 14.88 26.79
N PHE A 110 5.42 15.19 25.64
CA PHE A 110 6.55 16.11 25.56
C PHE A 110 6.10 17.58 25.64
N PRO A 111 6.71 18.39 26.51
CA PRO A 111 6.56 19.84 26.45
C PRO A 111 7.09 20.37 25.11
N LEU A 112 6.66 21.57 24.71
CA LEU A 112 7.08 22.17 23.43
C LEU A 112 8.61 22.40 23.36
N HIS A 113 9.24 22.71 24.49
CA HIS A 113 10.67 23.00 24.61
C HIS A 113 11.26 22.37 25.88
N PRO A 114 11.39 21.04 25.94
CA PRO A 114 11.95 20.37 27.12
C PRO A 114 13.45 20.64 27.20
N HIS A 115 13.99 20.81 28.40
CA HIS A 115 15.44 20.77 28.57
C HIS A 115 15.94 19.31 28.52
N ILE A 116 17.23 19.09 28.27
CA ILE A 116 17.78 17.75 28.01
C ILE A 116 17.47 16.73 29.13
N PHE A 117 17.47 17.13 30.40
CA PHE A 117 17.13 16.22 31.50
C PHE A 117 15.66 15.79 31.51
N GLU A 118 14.73 16.73 31.34
CA GLU A 118 13.29 16.46 31.22
C GLU A 118 13.00 15.58 29.99
N PHE A 119 13.72 15.84 28.90
CA PHE A 119 13.62 15.01 27.70
C PHE A 119 14.02 13.55 27.98
N VAL A 120 15.14 13.34 28.68
CA VAL A 120 15.62 12.00 29.05
C VAL A 120 14.67 11.30 30.03
N GLU A 121 14.15 12.02 31.02
CA GLU A 121 13.18 11.47 31.99
C GLU A 121 11.92 10.97 31.28
N LEU A 122 11.33 11.79 30.39
CA LEU A 122 10.15 11.42 29.61
C LEU A 122 10.40 10.22 28.69
N LEU A 123 11.59 10.12 28.07
CA LEU A 123 11.96 8.97 27.27
C LEU A 123 12.08 7.69 28.11
N CYS A 124 12.65 7.78 29.32
CA CYS A 124 12.75 6.64 30.24
C CYS A 124 11.36 6.16 30.66
N ASP A 125 10.48 7.08 31.04
CA ASP A 125 9.10 6.76 31.44
C ASP A 125 8.32 6.12 30.30
N GLU A 126 8.46 6.66 29.08
CA GLU A 126 7.83 6.09 27.90
C GLU A 126 8.40 4.71 27.57
N HIS A 127 9.71 4.49 27.73
CA HIS A 127 10.31 3.17 27.52
C HIS A 127 9.73 2.13 28.48
N VAL A 128 9.58 2.46 29.77
CA VAL A 128 8.95 1.58 30.76
C VAL A 128 7.50 1.30 30.40
N TYR A 129 6.74 2.33 29.98
CA TYR A 129 5.36 2.16 29.54
C TYR A 129 5.26 1.22 28.33
N GLN A 130 6.09 1.42 27.30
CA GLN A 130 6.07 0.58 26.10
C GLN A 130 6.49 -0.87 26.41
N HIS A 131 7.45 -1.07 27.31
CA HIS A 131 7.84 -2.40 27.76
C HIS A 131 6.67 -3.12 28.46
N TYR A 132 5.99 -2.42 29.37
CA TYR A 132 4.79 -2.95 30.04
C TYR A 132 3.69 -3.29 29.04
N GLN A 133 3.41 -2.41 28.08
CA GLN A 133 2.43 -2.66 27.01
C GLN A 133 2.81 -3.86 26.14
N ALA A 134 4.10 -4.05 25.83
CA ALA A 134 4.58 -5.19 25.07
C ALA A 134 4.39 -6.50 25.86
N GLU A 135 4.76 -6.53 27.14
CA GLU A 135 4.55 -7.69 28.02
C GLU A 135 3.06 -8.02 28.21
N GLU A 136 2.20 -7.01 28.43
CA GLU A 136 0.75 -7.22 28.49
C GLU A 136 0.18 -7.70 27.15
N SER A 137 0.71 -7.20 26.04
CA SER A 137 0.30 -7.62 24.70
C SER A 137 0.64 -9.08 24.43
N ASP A 138 1.77 -9.60 24.92
CA ASP A 138 2.10 -11.03 24.82
C ASP A 138 1.09 -11.91 25.55
N ILE A 139 0.46 -11.38 26.61
CA ILE A 139 -0.60 -12.07 27.37
C ILE A 139 -1.97 -11.91 26.67
N GLN A 140 -2.25 -10.75 26.08
CA GLN A 140 -3.55 -10.37 25.51
C GLN A 140 -3.47 -9.87 24.07
N THR A 141 -2.78 -10.60 23.19
CA THR A 141 -2.62 -10.17 21.79
C THR A 141 -3.97 -9.85 21.15
N PRO A 142 -4.24 -8.59 20.76
CA PRO A 142 -5.47 -8.25 20.09
C PRO A 142 -5.52 -9.01 18.77
N LYS A 143 -6.49 -9.93 18.66
CA LYS A 143 -6.60 -10.78 17.47
C LYS A 143 -6.82 -9.92 16.24
N ARG A 144 -5.85 -9.94 15.33
CA ARG A 144 -5.96 -9.33 14.00
C ARG A 144 -7.25 -9.83 13.34
N LYS A 145 -8.03 -8.90 12.76
CA LYS A 145 -9.28 -9.26 12.09
C LYS A 145 -9.00 -10.28 10.98
N LYS A 146 -9.79 -11.34 10.94
CA LYS A 146 -9.65 -12.44 9.98
C LYS A 146 -9.50 -11.98 8.53
N ILE A 147 -10.23 -10.93 8.13
CA ILE A 147 -10.16 -10.35 6.78
C ILE A 147 -8.73 -9.99 6.34
N TYR A 148 -7.89 -9.49 7.25
CA TYR A 148 -6.53 -9.11 6.90
C TYR A 148 -5.64 -10.34 6.71
N ASN A 149 -5.81 -11.36 7.55
CA ASN A 149 -5.11 -12.63 7.40
C ASN A 149 -5.52 -13.32 6.09
N ASP A 150 -6.81 -13.29 5.75
CA ASP A 150 -7.32 -13.86 4.50
C ASP A 150 -6.74 -13.13 3.28
N ILE A 151 -6.59 -11.80 3.34
CA ILE A 151 -5.94 -11.01 2.29
C ILE A 151 -4.46 -11.39 2.17
N ASP A 152 -3.71 -11.43 3.27
CA ASP A 152 -2.28 -11.74 3.23
C ASP A 152 -2.02 -13.16 2.73
N ASN A 153 -2.83 -14.14 3.17
CA ASN A 153 -2.80 -15.51 2.64
C ASN A 153 -3.05 -15.56 1.14
N LYS A 154 -4.02 -14.78 0.64
CA LYS A 154 -4.30 -14.69 -0.79
C LYS A 154 -3.13 -14.07 -1.55
N LEU A 155 -2.50 -13.03 -1.02
CA LEU A 155 -1.31 -12.41 -1.63
C LEU A 155 -0.15 -13.40 -1.70
N LYS A 156 0.13 -14.14 -0.62
CA LYS A 156 1.15 -15.21 -0.60
C LYS A 156 0.89 -16.27 -1.67
N GLN A 157 -0.35 -16.73 -1.83
CA GLN A 157 -0.72 -17.69 -2.86
C GLN A 157 -0.49 -17.16 -4.29
N LEU A 158 -0.75 -15.87 -4.53
CA LEU A 158 -0.50 -15.24 -5.82
C LEU A 158 0.99 -15.17 -6.13
N LEU A 159 1.82 -14.84 -5.13
CA LEU A 159 3.29 -14.83 -5.27
C LEU A 159 3.83 -16.23 -5.59
N ILE A 160 3.37 -17.26 -4.87
CA ILE A 160 3.75 -18.66 -5.15
C ILE A 160 3.34 -19.06 -6.58
N SER A 161 2.15 -18.64 -7.03
CA SER A 161 1.68 -18.94 -8.39
C SER A 161 2.53 -18.26 -9.47
N HIS A 162 3.02 -17.05 -9.21
CA HIS A 162 3.95 -16.34 -10.09
C HIS A 162 5.32 -17.02 -10.13
N SER A 163 5.89 -17.39 -8.97
CA SER A 163 7.16 -18.13 -8.91
C SER A 163 7.07 -19.49 -9.62
N GLY A 164 5.89 -20.12 -9.63
CA GLY A 164 5.62 -21.34 -10.40
C GLY A 164 5.38 -21.14 -11.90
N GLY A 165 5.50 -19.91 -12.42
CA GLY A 165 5.31 -19.58 -13.84
C GLY A 165 3.85 -19.60 -14.32
N VAL A 166 2.88 -19.69 -13.41
CA VAL A 166 1.45 -19.74 -13.75
C VAL A 166 0.90 -18.35 -14.05
N LEU A 167 1.48 -17.30 -13.46
CA LEU A 167 1.06 -15.91 -13.64
C LEU A 167 2.19 -15.10 -14.28
N THR A 168 1.82 -14.24 -15.24
CA THR A 168 2.72 -13.20 -15.72
C THR A 168 2.86 -12.07 -14.69
N ASN A 169 3.88 -11.22 -14.84
CA ASN A 169 4.09 -10.05 -14.00
C ASN A 169 2.85 -9.14 -13.93
N VAL A 170 2.28 -8.80 -15.10
CA VAL A 170 1.05 -8.01 -15.23
C VAL A 170 -0.13 -8.66 -14.50
N GLN A 171 -0.32 -9.97 -14.69
CA GLN A 171 -1.40 -10.71 -14.04
C GLN A 171 -1.22 -10.75 -12.52
N LEU A 172 0.00 -10.88 -12.03
CA LEU A 172 0.32 -10.83 -10.61
C LEU A 172 -0.09 -9.47 -10.03
N ALA A 173 0.38 -8.36 -10.62
CA ALA A 173 0.07 -7.01 -10.15
C ALA A 173 -1.45 -6.76 -10.08
N ILE A 174 -2.18 -7.04 -11.17
CA ILE A 174 -3.63 -6.84 -11.22
C ILE A 174 -4.35 -7.68 -10.15
N LYS A 175 -3.95 -8.94 -9.96
CA LYS A 175 -4.57 -9.84 -8.97
C LYS A 175 -4.26 -9.41 -7.54
N CYS A 176 -3.04 -8.93 -7.28
CA CYS A 176 -2.65 -8.38 -5.98
C CYS A 176 -3.44 -7.11 -5.66
N GLY A 177 -3.53 -6.16 -6.60
CA GLY A 177 -4.36 -4.95 -6.44
C GLY A 177 -5.83 -5.29 -6.19
N ARG A 178 -6.36 -6.32 -6.87
CA ARG A 178 -7.74 -6.77 -6.67
C ARG A 178 -7.95 -7.46 -5.33
N ALA A 179 -6.93 -8.11 -4.76
CA ALA A 179 -7.03 -8.73 -3.44
C ALA A 179 -7.17 -7.69 -2.31
N VAL A 180 -6.52 -6.53 -2.45
CA VAL A 180 -6.55 -5.46 -1.44
C VAL A 180 -7.66 -4.44 -1.65
N LYS A 181 -8.18 -4.29 -2.87
CA LYS A 181 -9.39 -3.50 -3.17
C LYS A 181 -10.62 -4.21 -2.58
N THR A 182 -10.81 -4.09 -1.27
CA THR A 182 -11.98 -4.66 -0.59
C THR A 182 -13.25 -3.97 -1.07
N ASN A 183 -14.26 -4.75 -1.50
CA ASN A 183 -15.58 -4.20 -1.79
C ASN A 183 -16.19 -3.64 -0.50
N PRO A 184 -16.60 -2.36 -0.46
CA PRO A 184 -17.18 -1.74 0.73
C PRO A 184 -18.56 -2.29 1.15
N THR A 185 -19.09 -3.31 0.46
CA THR A 185 -20.47 -3.81 0.59
C THR A 185 -20.67 -4.94 1.61
N LYS A 186 -19.80 -5.09 2.61
CA LYS A 186 -20.06 -5.97 3.76
C LYS A 186 -19.90 -5.21 5.08
N LYS A 187 -20.90 -4.38 5.38
CA LYS A 187 -21.26 -3.98 6.74
C LYS A 187 -22.69 -4.42 6.98
#